data_AF-A0A1Z4VTE5-F1
#
_entry.id   AF-A0A1Z4VTE5-F1
#
_cell.length_a   1.000
_cell.length_b   1.000
_cell.length_c   1.000
_cell.angle_alpha   90.00
_cell.angle_beta   90.00
_cell.angle_gamma   90.00
#
_symmetry.space_group_name_H-M   'P 1'
#
loop_
_entity.id
_entity.type
_entity.pdbx_description
1 polymer ?
#
loop_
_entity_poly.entity_id
_entity_poly.type
_entity_poly.pdbx_seq_one_letter_code
_entity_poly.pdbx_strand_id
1 'polypeptide(L)' 'MDWDGEVAIYHRGSGDTHLLDPLAAELLRALEQQPRSDADLVSLLSELVSPEPARPPQALVETILGELKRLNIIEQVEP' A
#
# COMPACT_ATOMS: atom_id res chain seq x y z
N MET A 1 -20.17 12.51 3.52
CA MET A 1 -19.03 12.57 2.58
C MET A 1 -18.12 11.44 3.01
N ASP A 2 -18.25 10.32 2.32
CA ASP A 2 -17.32 9.21 2.44
C ASP A 2 -16.46 9.27 1.18
N TRP A 3 -15.14 9.12 1.30
CA TRP A 3 -14.21 9.25 0.17
C TRP A 3 -14.03 7.91 -0.54
N ASP A 4 -15.09 7.09 -0.61
CA ASP A 4 -15.05 5.73 -1.17
C ASP A 4 -13.89 4.86 -0.64
N GLY A 5 -13.49 5.09 0.62
CA GLY A 5 -12.37 4.37 1.27
C GLY A 5 -10.97 4.92 0.96
N GLU A 6 -10.84 6.01 0.20
CA GLU A 6 -9.57 6.70 -0.01
C GLU A 6 -9.05 7.31 1.30
N VAL A 7 -7.72 7.34 1.43
CA VAL A 7 -7.04 7.83 2.63
C VAL A 7 -6.04 8.91 2.26
N ALA A 8 -6.18 10.09 2.87
CA ALA A 8 -5.19 11.16 2.77
C ALA A 8 -4.13 11.01 3.86
N ILE A 9 -2.86 10.95 3.47
CA ILE A 9 -1.71 10.91 4.37
C ILE A 9 -0.89 12.18 4.23
N TYR A 10 -0.45 12.74 5.35
CA TYR A 10 0.49 13.87 5.36
C TYR A 10 1.90 13.36 5.66
N HIS A 11 2.80 13.44 4.68
CA HIS A 11 4.18 13.01 4.82
C HIS A 11 5.05 14.18 5.31
N ARG A 12 5.45 14.14 6.58
CA ARG A 12 6.21 15.23 7.22
C ARG A 12 7.58 15.49 6.58
N GLY A 13 8.21 14.46 5.99
CA GLY A 13 9.53 14.58 5.38
C GLY A 13 9.53 15.44 4.11
N SER A 14 8.47 15.34 3.30
CA SER A 14 8.30 16.16 2.09
C SER A 14 7.44 17.41 2.33
N GLY A 15 6.55 17.38 3.32
CA GLY A 15 5.51 18.41 3.50
C GLY A 15 4.30 18.22 2.59
N ASP A 16 4.22 17.10 1.88
CA ASP A 16 3.14 16.80 0.92
C ASP A 16 2.01 16.00 1.57
N THR A 17 0.81 16.16 1.01
CA THR A 17 -0.32 15.28 1.27
C THR A 17 -0.50 14.36 0.07
N HIS A 18 -0.51 13.04 0.30
CA HIS A 18 -0.77 12.04 -0.73
C HIS A 18 -2.15 11.42 -0.51
N LEU A 19 -2.88 11.21 -1.60
CA LEU A 19 -4.15 10.48 -1.59
C LEU A 19 -3.86 9.04 -2.01
N LEU A 20 -4.28 8.10 -1.16
CA LEU A 20 -4.15 6.67 -1.40
C LEU A 20 -5.52 6.07 -1.69
N ASP A 21 -5.56 5.17 -2.67
CA ASP A 21 -6.71 4.30 -2.88
C ASP A 21 -6.84 3.29 -1.70
N PRO A 22 -7.99 2.62 -1.57
CA PRO A 22 -8.23 1.69 -0.46
C PRO A 22 -7.19 0.57 -0.33
N LEU A 23 -6.67 0.04 -1.45
CA LEU A 23 -5.70 -1.06 -1.42
C LEU A 23 -4.33 -0.58 -0.96
N ALA A 24 -3.88 0.57 -1.47
CA ALA A 24 -2.64 1.19 -1.05
C ALA A 24 -2.68 1.61 0.43
N ALA A 25 -3.82 2.12 0.88
CA ALA A 25 -4.04 2.44 2.28
C ALA A 25 -3.94 1.19 3.17
N GLU A 26 -4.52 0.06 2.76
CA GLU A 26 -4.49 -1.16 3.56
C GLU A 26 -3.08 -1.78 3.63
N LEU A 27 -2.35 -1.79 2.52
CA LEU A 27 -0.95 -2.22 2.53
C LEU A 27 -0.08 -1.32 3.42
N LEU A 28 -0.28 0.00 3.37
CA LEU A 28 0.45 0.93 4.24
C LEU A 28 0.12 0.68 5.72
N ARG A 29 -1.16 0.52 6.08
CA ARG A 29 -1.58 0.18 7.45
C ARG A 29 -0.93 -1.12 7.94
N ALA A 30 -0.86 -2.14 7.09
CA ALA A 30 -0.23 -3.40 7.43
C ALA A 30 1.27 -3.26 7.71
N LEU A 31 1.96 -2.39 6.98
CA LEU A 31 3.37 -2.05 7.15
C LEU A 31 3.64 -1.15 8.36
N GLU A 32 2.70 -0.24 8.69
CA GLU A 32 2.78 0.61 9.90
C GLU A 32 2.78 -0.21 11.19
N GLN A 33 2.11 -1.37 11.21
CA GLN A 33 2.10 -2.24 12.39
C GLN A 33 3.43 -2.96 12.59
N GLN A 34 4.01 -3.48 11.50
CA GLN A 34 5.31 -4.16 11.50
C GLN A 34 5.81 -4.34 10.05
N PRO A 35 7.13 -4.44 9.84
CA PRO A 35 7.68 -4.89 8.56
C PRO A 35 7.09 -6.24 8.14
N ARG A 36 6.83 -6.39 6.84
CA ARG A 36 6.27 -7.61 6.23
C ARG A 36 7.04 -7.95 4.96
N SER A 37 7.06 -9.23 4.62
CA SER A 37 7.62 -9.68 3.35
C SER A 37 6.67 -9.38 2.18
N ASP A 38 7.19 -9.28 0.97
CA ASP A 38 6.37 -9.14 -0.23
C ASP A 38 5.34 -10.28 -0.34
N ALA A 39 5.71 -11.51 0.04
CA ALA A 39 4.80 -12.66 0.04
C ALA A 39 3.61 -12.46 1.00
N ASP A 40 3.85 -11.95 2.21
CA ASP A 40 2.78 -11.68 3.18
C ASP A 40 1.83 -10.59 2.66
N LEU A 41 2.36 -9.57 2.00
CA LEU A 41 1.58 -8.48 1.42
C LEU A 41 0.74 -8.95 0.22
N VAL A 42 1.28 -9.86 -0.60
CA VAL A 42 0.53 -10.49 -1.70
C VAL A 42 -0.61 -11.35 -1.16
N SER A 43 -0.36 -12.14 -0.11
CA SER A 43 -1.42 -12.91 0.56
C SER A 43 -2.51 -12.00 1.11
N LEU A 44 -2.14 -10.93 1.83
CA LEU A 44 -3.09 -9.95 2.35
C LEU A 44 -3.92 -9.33 1.23
N LEU A 45 -3.28 -8.88 0.15
CA LEU A 45 -3.99 -8.26 -0.96
C LEU A 45 -4.94 -9.25 -1.67
N SER A 46 -4.54 -10.52 -1.78
CA SER A 46 -5.36 -11.56 -2.40
C SER A 46 -6.66 -11.83 -1.64
N GLU A 47 -6.69 -11.60 -0.33
CA GLU A 47 -7.91 -11.70 0.50
C GLU A 47 -8.85 -10.49 0.33
N LEU A 48 -8.31 -9.34 -0.10
CA LEU A 48 -9.04 -8.07 -0.22
C LEU A 48 -9.61 -7.84 -1.62
N VAL A 49 -8.99 -8.40 -2.65
CA VAL A 49 -9.44 -8.23 -4.04
C VAL A 49 -10.45 -9.30 -4.44
N SER A 50 -11.22 -9.03 -5.49
CA SER A 50 -12.14 -10.02 -6.06
C SER A 50 -11.39 -11.26 -6.57
N PRO A 51 -12.05 -12.45 -6.61
CA PRO A 51 -11.43 -13.70 -7.07
C PRO A 51 -10.84 -13.65 -8.49
N GLU A 52 -11.38 -12.80 -9.36
CA GLU A 52 -10.88 -12.55 -10.71
C GLU A 52 -10.52 -11.07 -10.87
N PRO A 53 -9.38 -10.63 -10.31
CA PRO A 53 -8.99 -9.24 -10.38
C PRO A 53 -8.47 -8.91 -11.80
N ALA A 54 -8.71 -7.69 -12.27
CA ALA A 54 -8.21 -7.21 -13.56
C ALA A 54 -6.67 -7.25 -13.68
N ARG A 55 -5.97 -7.26 -12.53
CA ARG A 55 -4.53 -7.43 -12.42
C ARG A 55 -4.23 -8.43 -11.30
N PRO A 56 -3.25 -9.35 -11.47
CA PRO A 56 -2.87 -10.27 -10.41
C PRO A 56 -2.41 -9.52 -9.15
N PRO A 57 -2.71 -10.04 -7.94
CA PRO A 57 -2.35 -9.40 -6.67
C PRO A 57 -0.86 -9.05 -6.57
N GLN A 58 0.02 -9.93 -7.06
CA GLN A 58 1.46 -9.67 -7.07
C GLN A 58 1.84 -8.38 -7.81
N ALA A 59 1.31 -8.18 -9.03
CA ALA A 59 1.62 -6.99 -9.81
C ALA A 59 0.99 -5.72 -9.21
N LEU A 60 -0.12 -5.85 -8.47
CA LEU A 60 -0.68 -4.74 -7.70
C LEU A 60 0.22 -4.36 -6.52
N VAL A 61 0.67 -5.33 -5.73
CA VAL A 61 1.61 -5.09 -4.62
C VAL A 61 2.89 -4.43 -5.12
N GLU A 62 3.51 -4.97 -6.19
CA GLU A 62 4.72 -4.40 -6.78
C GLU A 62 4.52 -2.94 -7.22
N THR A 63 3.36 -2.63 -7.84
CA THR A 63 3.01 -1.27 -8.26
C THR A 63 2.88 -0.34 -7.04
N ILE A 64 2.11 -0.75 -6.03
CA ILE A 64 1.84 0.07 -4.85
C ILE A 64 3.13 0.32 -4.07
N LEU A 65 3.92 -0.73 -3.79
CA LEU A 65 5.19 -0.58 -3.07
C LEU A 65 6.19 0.27 -3.85
N GLY A 66 6.23 0.14 -5.18
CA GLY A 66 7.04 0.99 -6.04
C GLY A 66 6.69 2.47 -5.90
N GLU A 67 5.41 2.81 -5.93
CA GLU A 67 4.95 4.20 -5.77
C GLU A 67 5.18 4.74 -4.36
N LEU A 68 4.88 3.95 -3.31
CA LEU A 68 5.13 4.36 -1.92
C LEU A 68 6.63 4.59 -1.66
N LYS A 69 7.51 3.75 -2.22
CA LYS A 69 8.97 3.95 -2.17
C LYS A 69 9.38 5.21 -2.93
N ARG A 70 8.84 5.44 -4.13
CA ARG A 70 9.13 6.64 -4.95
C ARG A 70 8.72 7.93 -4.23
N LEU A 71 7.63 7.91 -3.48
CA LEU A 71 7.15 9.01 -2.65
C LEU A 71 7.88 9.12 -1.30
N ASN A 72 8.83 8.20 -1.01
CA ASN A 72 9.56 8.13 0.25
C ASN A 72 8.64 7.98 1.48
N ILE A 73 7.48 7.32 1.30
CA ILE A 73 6.52 7.02 2.38
C ILE A 73 6.96 5.77 3.14
N ILE A 74 7.54 4.80 2.43
CA ILE A 74 8.08 3.56 3.01
C ILE A 74 9.54 3.38 2.60
N GLU A 75 10.26 2.63 3.42
CA GLU A 75 11.62 2.17 3.14
C GLU A 75 11.71 0.66 3.32
N GLN A 76 12.74 0.06 2.72
CA GLN A 76 13.05 -1.34 2.95
C GLN A 76 13.93 -1.46 4.19
N VAL A 77 13.49 -2.26 5.16
CA VAL A 77 14.32 -2.65 6.30
C VAL A 77 15.18 -3.85 5.91
N GLU A 78 16.46 -3.85 6.29
CA GLU A 78 17.30 -5.04 6.17
C GLU A 78 16.80 -6.13 7.13
N PRO A 79 16.89 -7.42 6.74
CA PRO A 79 16.50 -8.55 7.59
C PRO A 79 17.39 -8.73 8.82
#